data_AF-A0A2D2DRN7-F1
#
_entry.id   AF-A0A2D2DRN7-F1
#
_cell.length_a   1.000
_cell.length_b   1.000
_cell.length_c   1.000
_cell.angle_alpha   90.00
_cell.angle_beta   90.00
_cell.angle_gamma   90.00
#
_symmetry.space_group_name_H-M   'P 1'
#
loop_
_entity.id
_entity.type
_entity.pdbx_description
1 polymer ?
#
loop_
_entity_poly.entity_id
_entity_poly.type
_entity_poly.pdbx_seq_one_letter_code
_entity_poly.pdbx_strand_id
1 'polypeptide(L)'
;MEMMKKMMCGLALMGCALSSHAQVQGFDWSYSGFVPVFSTASSPQPQYGPFDPDYVLKGRFYAEDRDHNGTFSGSELISFTIYGNSFLNCTGSVRCGMSGFSYTPGSVLNFDTYSVTQTGQWGTGWWEQTVHSYRANDSFYSVYETDWNPNGGSVYRHNFTSETKFAISAVPEPQTWLMLGAGIALLGAAKRRRSRNA
;
A
#
# COMPACT_ATOMS: atom_id res chain seq x y z
N MET A 1 -54.42 1.09 -18.95
CA MET A 1 -53.15 0.46 -19.38
C MET A 1 -52.02 1.47 -19.69
N GLU A 2 -52.17 2.76 -19.38
CA GLU A 2 -51.17 3.80 -19.67
C GLU A 2 -50.23 4.15 -18.49
N MET A 3 -50.67 3.96 -17.24
CA MET A 3 -49.86 4.28 -16.05
C MET A 3 -48.76 3.25 -15.74
N MET A 4 -48.90 2.01 -16.22
CA MET A 4 -47.98 0.91 -15.90
C MET A 4 -46.66 0.96 -16.70
N LYS A 5 -46.64 1.68 -17.84
CA LYS A 5 -45.41 1.93 -18.62
C LYS A 5 -44.53 3.03 -18.01
N LYS A 6 -45.12 4.00 -17.30
CA LYS A 6 -44.37 5.13 -16.72
C LYS A 6 -43.57 4.74 -15.47
N MET A 7 -44.01 3.73 -14.71
CA MET A 7 -43.25 3.22 -13.54
C MET A 7 -42.04 2.35 -13.91
N MET A 8 -42.00 1.75 -15.10
CA MET A 8 -40.86 0.91 -15.51
C MET A 8 -39.60 1.71 -15.89
N CYS A 9 -39.74 2.95 -16.38
CA CYS A 9 -38.57 3.78 -16.71
C CYS A 9 -37.87 4.40 -15.48
N GLY A 10 -38.58 4.58 -14.35
CA GLY A 10 -37.99 5.19 -13.14
C GLY A 10 -36.99 4.28 -12.42
N LEU A 11 -37.19 2.96 -12.47
CA LEU A 11 -36.30 1.97 -11.84
C LEU A 11 -35.03 1.70 -12.66
N ALA A 12 -35.09 1.83 -14.00
CA ALA A 12 -33.93 1.66 -14.86
C ALA A 12 -32.90 2.80 -14.75
N LEU A 13 -33.36 4.03 -14.44
CA LEU A 13 -32.48 5.20 -14.28
C LEU A 13 -31.79 5.26 -12.91
N MET A 14 -32.38 4.66 -11.86
CA MET A 14 -31.73 4.58 -10.53
C MET A 14 -30.63 3.51 -10.47
N GLY A 15 -30.62 2.52 -11.37
CA GLY A 15 -29.60 1.47 -11.43
C GLY A 15 -28.23 1.95 -11.94
N CYS A 16 -28.19 3.03 -12.72
CA CYS A 16 -26.95 3.57 -13.28
C CYS A 16 -26.30 4.68 -12.42
N ALA A 17 -26.97 5.13 -11.35
CA ALA A 17 -26.50 6.24 -10.51
C ALA A 17 -25.69 5.77 -9.27
N LEU A 18 -25.49 4.47 -9.07
CA LEU A 18 -24.83 3.92 -7.87
C LEU A 18 -23.36 3.53 -8.08
N SER A 19 -22.76 3.80 -9.25
CA SER A 19 -21.42 3.26 -9.59
C SER A 19 -20.36 4.29 -9.95
N SER A 20 -20.57 5.59 -9.73
CA SER A 20 -19.61 6.63 -10.16
C SER A 20 -18.89 7.35 -9.02
N HIS A 21 -18.92 6.83 -7.80
CA HIS A 21 -18.01 7.35 -6.79
C HIS A 21 -16.64 6.72 -7.03
N ALA A 22 -15.62 7.56 -7.25
CA ALA A 22 -14.22 7.16 -7.16
C ALA A 22 -14.05 6.39 -5.84
N GLN A 23 -13.89 5.08 -5.95
CA GLN A 23 -13.99 4.15 -4.83
C GLN A 23 -12.60 3.98 -4.23
N VAL A 24 -12.50 4.02 -2.90
CA VAL A 24 -11.23 3.87 -2.17
C VAL A 24 -10.76 2.43 -2.27
N GLN A 25 -9.85 2.14 -3.19
CA GLN A 25 -9.35 0.80 -3.41
C GLN A 25 -8.19 0.50 -2.45
N GLY A 26 -8.30 -0.62 -1.74
CA GLY A 26 -7.24 -1.15 -0.88
C GLY A 26 -6.43 -2.22 -1.61
N PHE A 27 -5.11 -2.19 -1.44
CA PHE A 27 -4.20 -3.16 -2.03
C PHE A 27 -3.22 -3.69 -0.99
N ASP A 28 -3.12 -5.02 -0.91
CA ASP A 28 -2.09 -5.74 -0.17
C ASP A 28 -1.00 -6.17 -1.13
N TRP A 29 0.25 -5.80 -0.82
CA TRP A 29 1.39 -6.07 -1.69
C TRP A 29 2.56 -6.66 -0.91
N SER A 30 3.39 -7.41 -1.65
CA SER A 30 4.62 -7.97 -1.13
C SER A 30 5.67 -8.15 -2.22
N TYR A 31 6.93 -7.96 -1.82
CA TYR A 31 8.10 -8.40 -2.55
C TYR A 31 8.81 -9.47 -1.73
N SER A 32 9.24 -10.55 -2.39
CA SER A 32 9.99 -11.64 -1.77
C SER A 32 11.26 -11.94 -2.55
N GLY A 33 12.34 -12.26 -1.85
CA GLY A 33 13.61 -12.57 -2.49
C GLY A 33 14.52 -11.36 -2.60
N PHE A 34 15.60 -11.30 -1.82
CA PHE A 34 16.54 -10.17 -1.82
C PHE A 34 17.97 -10.62 -1.60
N VAL A 35 18.92 -9.77 -2.00
CA VAL A 35 20.32 -9.92 -1.62
C VAL A 35 20.61 -8.98 -0.44
N PRO A 36 20.94 -9.51 0.75
CA PRO A 36 21.36 -8.69 1.86
C PRO A 36 22.75 -8.11 1.59
N VAL A 37 22.91 -6.84 1.91
CA VAL A 37 24.14 -6.08 1.77
C VAL A 37 24.44 -5.39 3.08
N PHE A 38 25.65 -5.60 3.57
CA PHE A 38 26.11 -5.06 4.83
C PHE A 38 27.31 -4.13 4.62
N SER A 39 27.29 -2.97 5.26
CA SER A 39 28.45 -2.09 5.35
C SER A 39 28.52 -1.42 6.72
N THR A 40 29.72 -1.04 7.14
CA THR A 40 29.96 -0.35 8.42
C THR A 40 30.90 0.83 8.20
N ALA A 41 30.95 1.76 9.15
CA ALA A 41 31.93 2.83 9.13
C ALA A 41 33.39 2.32 9.04
N SER A 42 33.70 1.18 9.68
CA SER A 42 35.01 0.54 9.65
C SER A 42 35.28 -0.31 8.40
N SER A 43 34.23 -0.77 7.72
CA SER A 43 34.29 -1.53 6.47
C SER A 43 33.28 -0.94 5.50
N PRO A 44 33.62 0.19 4.84
CA PRO A 44 32.69 0.91 3.98
C PRO A 44 32.40 0.16 2.68
N GLN A 45 33.23 -0.81 2.30
CA GLN A 45 32.97 -1.65 1.13
C GLN A 45 31.78 -2.57 1.40
N PRO A 46 30.77 -2.59 0.51
CA PRO A 46 29.58 -3.41 0.69
C PRO A 46 29.94 -4.89 0.61
N GLN A 47 29.51 -5.64 1.63
CA GLN A 47 29.61 -7.09 1.66
C GLN A 47 28.25 -7.68 1.28
N TYR A 48 28.24 -8.53 0.25
CA TYR A 48 27.02 -9.15 -0.26
C TYR A 48 26.85 -10.54 0.35
N GLY A 49 25.67 -10.80 0.90
CA GLY A 49 25.28 -12.14 1.32
C GLY A 49 24.67 -12.96 0.17
N PRO A 50 24.32 -14.23 0.42
CA PRO A 50 23.59 -15.04 -0.54
C PRO A 50 22.17 -14.49 -0.76
N PHE A 51 21.59 -14.77 -1.92
CA PHE A 51 20.19 -14.47 -2.20
C PHE A 51 19.29 -15.23 -1.21
N ASP A 52 18.42 -14.49 -0.52
CA ASP A 52 17.45 -15.02 0.44
C ASP A 52 16.05 -14.95 -0.17
N PRO A 53 15.48 -16.08 -0.65
CA PRO A 53 14.15 -16.13 -1.26
C PRO A 53 13.01 -15.94 -0.25
N ASP A 54 13.26 -16.16 1.04
CA ASP A 54 12.25 -16.19 2.10
C ASP A 54 12.08 -14.84 2.79
N TYR A 55 13.00 -13.89 2.56
CA TYR A 55 12.84 -12.54 3.05
C TYR A 55 11.72 -11.81 2.30
N VAL A 56 10.74 -11.28 3.05
CA VAL A 56 9.53 -10.65 2.50
C VAL A 56 9.37 -9.22 2.98
N LEU A 57 9.37 -8.28 2.04
CA LEU A 57 8.92 -6.91 2.23
C LEU A 57 7.42 -6.83 1.91
N LYS A 58 6.59 -6.36 2.83
CA LYS A 58 5.15 -6.27 2.60
C LYS A 58 4.56 -4.99 3.14
N GLY A 59 3.43 -4.61 2.54
CA GLY A 59 2.71 -3.43 2.93
C GLY A 59 1.29 -3.41 2.40
N ARG A 60 0.62 -2.32 2.72
CA ARG A 60 -0.75 -2.05 2.30
C ARG A 60 -0.88 -0.59 1.94
N PHE A 61 -1.62 -0.31 0.88
CA PHE A 61 -2.01 1.06 0.57
C PHE A 61 -3.49 1.15 0.20
N TYR A 62 -4.03 2.35 0.39
CA TYR A 62 -5.37 2.69 -0.04
C TYR A 62 -5.27 3.94 -0.92
N ALA A 63 -5.90 3.90 -2.08
CA ALA A 63 -5.87 4.98 -3.05
C ALA A 63 -7.25 5.19 -3.68
N GLU A 64 -7.49 6.41 -4.15
CA GLU A 64 -8.68 6.81 -4.88
C GLU A 64 -8.23 7.42 -6.20
N ASP A 65 -8.58 6.79 -7.32
CA ASP A 65 -8.31 7.32 -8.66
C ASP A 65 -9.23 8.53 -8.91
N ARG A 66 -8.72 9.72 -8.60
CA ARG A 66 -9.49 10.97 -8.60
C ARG A 66 -9.53 11.59 -9.98
N ASP A 67 -8.49 11.37 -10.77
CA ASP A 67 -8.39 11.88 -12.13
C ASP A 67 -8.90 10.87 -13.18
N HIS A 68 -9.24 9.65 -12.76
CA HIS A 68 -9.77 8.56 -13.57
C HIS A 68 -8.83 8.12 -14.71
N ASN A 69 -7.52 8.18 -14.47
CA ASN A 69 -6.51 7.81 -15.45
C ASN A 69 -6.13 6.31 -15.38
N GLY A 70 -6.67 5.55 -14.40
CA GLY A 70 -6.39 4.13 -14.19
C GLY A 70 -5.03 3.83 -13.54
N THR A 71 -4.30 4.85 -13.09
CA THR A 71 -2.98 4.79 -12.45
C THR A 71 -2.99 5.61 -11.17
N PHE A 72 -2.79 4.94 -10.04
CA PHE A 72 -2.73 5.61 -8.75
C PHE A 72 -1.40 6.34 -8.59
N SER A 73 -1.49 7.66 -8.37
CA SER A 73 -0.37 8.55 -8.09
C SER A 73 -0.22 8.83 -6.59
N GLY A 74 0.91 9.40 -6.18
CA GLY A 74 1.16 9.73 -4.77
C GLY A 74 0.14 10.69 -4.15
N SER A 75 -0.47 11.58 -4.93
CA SER A 75 -1.53 12.51 -4.49
C SER A 75 -2.90 11.84 -4.29
N GLU A 76 -3.06 10.64 -4.82
CA GLU A 76 -4.29 9.84 -4.74
C GLU A 76 -4.25 8.81 -3.62
N LEU A 77 -3.07 8.66 -3.00
CA LEU A 77 -2.92 7.85 -1.81
C LEU A 77 -3.63 8.47 -0.61
N ILE A 78 -4.42 7.64 0.05
CA ILE A 78 -5.07 7.95 1.33
C ILE A 78 -4.24 7.41 2.48
N SER A 79 -3.67 6.22 2.31
CA SER A 79 -2.73 5.66 3.27
C SER A 79 -1.74 4.74 2.57
N PHE A 80 -0.52 4.71 3.09
CA PHE A 80 0.52 3.78 2.64
C PHE A 80 1.28 3.30 3.87
N THR A 81 1.40 1.99 3.99
CA THR A 81 2.02 1.32 5.13
C THR A 81 2.99 0.24 4.69
N ILE A 82 4.11 0.12 5.41
CA ILE A 82 5.08 -0.98 5.29
C ILE A 82 5.25 -1.59 6.67
N TYR A 83 5.09 -2.92 6.79
CA TYR A 83 5.08 -3.63 8.08
C TYR A 83 4.14 -3.00 9.13
N GLY A 84 3.05 -2.37 8.70
CA GLY A 84 2.07 -1.72 9.58
C GLY A 84 2.40 -0.27 9.97
N ASN A 85 3.59 0.25 9.64
CA ASN A 85 3.96 1.65 9.90
C ASN A 85 3.47 2.55 8.76
N SER A 86 2.88 3.71 9.08
CA SER A 86 2.43 4.69 8.09
C SER A 86 3.59 5.57 7.62
N PHE A 87 3.64 5.83 6.31
CA PHE A 87 4.65 6.71 5.69
C PHE A 87 4.05 7.97 5.06
N LEU A 88 2.75 8.21 5.25
CA LEU A 88 2.07 9.44 4.83
C LEU A 88 1.69 10.33 6.01
N ASN A 89 1.36 9.74 7.16
CA ASN A 89 0.86 10.44 8.34
C ASN A 89 1.75 10.18 9.56
N CYS A 90 3.03 10.58 9.48
CA CYS A 90 3.91 10.45 10.64
C CYS A 90 3.57 11.48 11.71
N THR A 91 3.66 11.06 12.96
CA THR A 91 3.32 11.85 14.14
C THR A 91 4.42 11.78 15.19
N GLY A 92 4.43 12.74 16.11
CA GLY A 92 5.42 12.81 17.17
C GLY A 92 6.84 13.08 16.65
N SER A 93 7.81 12.29 17.11
CA SER A 93 9.24 12.42 16.75
C SER A 93 9.60 11.78 15.42
N VAL A 94 8.62 11.20 14.71
CA VAL A 94 8.84 10.55 13.42
C VAL A 94 8.57 11.54 12.30
N ARG A 95 9.56 11.75 11.43
CA ARG A 95 9.41 12.44 10.15
C ARG A 95 9.33 11.39 9.06
N CYS A 96 8.42 11.52 8.11
CA CYS A 96 8.43 10.68 6.92
C CYS A 96 8.09 11.48 5.69
N GLY A 97 8.41 10.90 4.54
CA GLY A 97 8.07 11.46 3.25
C GLY A 97 7.96 10.37 2.21
N MET A 98 7.25 10.71 1.15
CA MET A 98 7.13 9.92 -0.06
C MET A 98 7.48 10.82 -1.24
N SER A 99 8.55 10.49 -1.93
CA SER A 99 9.06 11.26 -3.06
C SER A 99 8.51 10.76 -4.39
N GLY A 100 8.12 9.49 -4.46
CA GLY A 100 7.49 8.89 -5.64
C GLY A 100 6.53 7.78 -5.25
N PHE A 101 5.41 7.73 -5.96
CA PHE A 101 4.48 6.61 -5.93
C PHE A 101 3.73 6.52 -7.25
N SER A 102 3.66 5.32 -7.80
CA SER A 102 2.89 5.01 -9.00
C SER A 102 2.51 3.54 -9.01
N TYR A 103 1.23 3.25 -9.27
CA TYR A 103 0.74 1.91 -9.47
C TYR A 103 -0.36 1.86 -10.52
N THR A 104 -0.19 1.04 -11.55
CA THR A 104 -1.23 0.70 -12.51
C THR A 104 -1.61 -0.77 -12.28
N PRO A 105 -2.90 -1.13 -12.20
CA PRO A 105 -3.31 -2.52 -12.09
C PRO A 105 -2.68 -3.39 -13.20
N GLY A 106 -1.94 -4.44 -12.78
CA GLY A 106 -1.17 -5.30 -13.68
C GLY A 106 0.29 -4.90 -13.90
N SER A 107 0.72 -3.73 -13.41
CA SER A 107 2.14 -3.34 -13.37
C SER A 107 2.81 -3.76 -12.06
N VAL A 108 4.14 -3.59 -12.01
CA VAL A 108 4.87 -3.57 -10.74
C VAL A 108 4.56 -2.29 -9.99
N LEU A 109 4.52 -2.38 -8.67
CA LEU A 109 4.40 -1.22 -7.79
C LEU A 109 5.71 -0.42 -7.81
N ASN A 110 5.62 0.91 -7.84
CA ASN A 110 6.78 1.78 -7.72
C ASN A 110 6.56 2.79 -6.59
N PHE A 111 7.53 2.88 -5.67
CA PHE A 111 7.52 3.86 -4.59
C PHE A 111 8.93 4.20 -4.12
N ASP A 112 9.07 5.40 -3.57
CA ASP A 112 10.24 5.85 -2.82
C ASP A 112 9.74 6.60 -1.58
N THR A 113 10.01 6.01 -0.42
CA THR A 113 9.57 6.55 0.86
C THR A 113 10.62 6.33 1.95
N TYR A 114 10.62 7.22 2.92
CA TYR A 114 11.52 7.17 4.05
C TYR A 114 10.80 7.56 5.34
N SER A 115 11.32 7.08 6.46
CA SER A 115 11.01 7.57 7.79
C SER A 115 12.29 7.79 8.59
N VAL A 116 12.30 8.86 9.38
CA VAL A 116 13.38 9.25 10.27
C VAL A 116 12.79 9.44 11.65
N THR A 117 13.27 8.69 12.62
CA THR A 117 12.98 8.92 14.03
C THR A 117 14.22 9.53 14.65
N GLN A 118 14.08 10.70 15.27
CA GLN A 118 15.18 11.39 15.93
C GLN A 118 14.83 11.66 17.39
N THR A 119 15.75 11.33 18.29
CA THR A 119 15.64 11.57 19.72
C THR A 119 16.88 12.32 20.21
N GLY A 120 16.70 13.22 21.19
CA GLY A 120 17.79 14.00 21.77
C GLY A 120 18.30 15.12 20.86
N GLN A 121 19.34 15.81 21.32
CA GLN A 121 19.95 16.94 20.63
C GLN A 121 21.40 16.60 20.27
N TRP A 122 21.79 16.81 19.00
CA TRP A 122 23.15 16.53 18.54
C TRP A 122 24.20 17.21 19.42
N GLY A 123 25.27 16.47 19.75
CA GLY A 123 26.40 16.94 20.53
C GLY A 123 26.15 16.95 22.04
N THR A 124 25.08 16.32 22.52
CA THR A 124 24.76 16.23 23.95
C THR A 124 25.11 14.87 24.59
N GLY A 125 25.49 13.88 23.78
CA GLY A 125 25.90 12.53 24.20
C GLY A 125 24.75 11.50 24.24
N TRP A 126 23.53 11.91 23.91
CA TRP A 126 22.30 11.10 23.92
C TRP A 126 21.40 11.35 22.68
N TRP A 127 21.95 11.92 21.61
CA TRP A 127 21.29 11.97 20.31
C TRP A 127 21.31 10.61 19.63
N GLU A 128 20.16 10.23 19.09
CA GLU A 128 19.94 9.00 18.34
C GLU A 128 19.05 9.28 17.13
N GLN A 129 19.37 8.65 16.00
CA GLN A 129 18.58 8.74 14.78
C GLN A 129 18.43 7.36 14.14
N THR A 130 17.20 6.98 13.81
CA THR A 130 16.90 5.79 13.02
C THR A 130 16.28 6.21 11.70
N VAL A 131 16.90 5.82 10.60
CA VAL A 131 16.38 6.05 9.24
C VAL A 131 15.94 4.73 8.66
N HIS A 132 14.71 4.65 8.17
CA HIS A 132 14.25 3.59 7.30
C HIS A 132 13.98 4.16 5.92
N SER A 133 14.55 3.55 4.88
CA SER A 133 14.35 3.95 3.50
C SER A 133 13.90 2.75 2.68
N TYR A 134 12.86 2.93 1.88
CA TYR A 134 12.32 1.89 1.01
C TYR A 134 12.13 2.45 -0.39
N ARG A 135 12.90 1.92 -1.34
CA ARG A 135 12.75 2.23 -2.76
C ARG A 135 12.46 0.95 -3.53
N ALA A 136 11.27 0.88 -4.12
CA ALA A 136 10.89 -0.23 -4.97
C ALA A 136 11.86 -0.36 -6.15
N ASN A 137 12.20 -1.60 -6.52
CA ASN A 137 13.09 -1.92 -7.64
C ASN A 137 14.56 -1.46 -7.49
N ASP A 138 14.97 -0.99 -6.31
CA ASP A 138 16.36 -0.64 -6.00
C ASP A 138 16.78 -1.37 -4.72
N SER A 139 16.43 -0.81 -3.57
CA SER A 139 16.82 -1.35 -2.28
C SER A 139 16.00 -0.75 -1.14
N PHE A 140 16.02 -1.44 0.00
CA PHE A 140 15.57 -0.88 1.27
C PHE A 140 16.60 -1.14 2.35
N TYR A 141 16.71 -0.20 3.28
CA TYR A 141 17.71 -0.28 4.33
C TYR A 141 17.26 0.42 5.59
N SER A 142 17.94 0.11 6.69
CA SER A 142 17.81 0.85 7.94
C SER A 142 19.19 1.28 8.41
N VAL A 143 19.29 2.51 8.89
CA VAL A 143 20.50 3.06 9.51
C VAL A 143 20.15 3.50 10.92
N TYR A 144 21.04 3.19 11.85
CA TYR A 144 20.98 3.67 13.22
C TYR A 144 22.22 4.51 13.51
N GLU A 145 22.04 5.74 13.97
CA GLU A 145 23.09 6.72 14.20
C GLU A 145 23.00 7.25 15.63
N THR A 146 24.15 7.58 16.21
CA THR A 146 24.23 8.14 17.56
C THR A 146 25.32 9.20 17.63
N ASP A 147 25.35 10.02 18.70
CA ASP A 147 26.41 11.01 18.93
C ASP A 147 27.83 10.41 18.88
N TRP A 148 27.95 9.14 19.25
CA TRP A 148 29.21 8.41 19.30
C TRP A 148 29.58 7.74 17.98
N ASN A 149 28.65 7.73 17.00
CA ASN A 149 28.87 7.19 15.67
C ASN A 149 28.15 8.01 14.60
N PRO A 150 28.69 9.20 14.26
CA PRO A 150 28.06 10.17 13.36
C PRO A 150 28.08 9.77 11.88
N ASN A 151 28.87 8.76 11.49
CA ASN A 151 29.05 8.33 10.09
C ASN A 151 28.19 7.12 9.69
N GLY A 152 27.05 6.92 10.35
CA GLY A 152 26.21 5.75 10.12
C GLY A 152 26.68 4.57 10.96
N GLY A 153 25.81 4.08 11.83
CA GLY A 153 25.90 2.70 12.29
C GLY A 153 25.87 1.72 11.14
N SER A 154 26.11 0.45 11.46
CA SER A 154 26.03 -0.64 10.50
C SER A 154 24.78 -0.51 9.62
N VAL A 155 24.98 -0.38 8.30
CA VAL A 155 23.89 -0.29 7.34
C VAL A 155 23.55 -1.71 6.92
N TYR A 156 22.32 -2.11 7.20
CA TYR A 156 21.76 -3.35 6.69
C TYR A 156 20.76 -3.03 5.58
N ARG A 157 21.12 -3.39 4.36
CA ARG A 157 20.38 -3.12 3.14
C ARG A 157 19.97 -4.42 2.48
N HIS A 158 18.84 -4.41 1.79
CA HIS A 158 18.38 -5.50 0.93
C HIS A 158 18.18 -4.94 -0.46
N ASN A 159 18.89 -5.52 -1.43
CA ASN A 159 18.80 -5.12 -2.83
C ASN A 159 17.79 -6.00 -3.56
N PHE A 160 17.01 -5.36 -4.42
CA PHE A 160 16.18 -6.04 -5.40
C PHE A 160 17.08 -6.67 -6.46
N THR A 161 16.69 -7.84 -6.96
CA THR A 161 17.35 -8.51 -8.09
C THR A 161 16.31 -8.91 -9.13
N SER A 162 16.77 -9.46 -10.26
CA SER A 162 15.89 -10.08 -11.25
C SER A 162 15.11 -11.29 -10.71
N GLU A 163 15.52 -11.85 -9.58
CA GLU A 163 14.86 -12.98 -8.91
C GLU A 163 13.81 -12.52 -7.88
N THR A 164 13.80 -11.24 -7.51
CA THR A 164 12.80 -10.68 -6.60
C THR A 164 11.40 -10.79 -7.22
N LYS A 165 10.48 -11.42 -6.49
CA LYS A 165 9.10 -11.64 -6.95
C LYS A 165 8.19 -10.58 -6.35
N PHE A 166 7.27 -10.08 -7.17
CA PHE A 166 6.24 -9.14 -6.74
C PHE A 166 4.87 -9.84 -6.73
N ALA A 167 4.09 -9.59 -5.70
CA ALA A 167 2.70 -9.98 -5.60
C ALA A 167 1.87 -8.81 -5.07
N ILE A 168 0.68 -8.62 -5.63
CA ILE A 168 -0.28 -7.63 -5.17
C ILE A 168 -1.70 -8.16 -5.36
N SER A 169 -2.57 -7.85 -4.42
CA SER A 169 -3.96 -8.26 -4.43
C SER A 169 -4.85 -7.10 -4.00
N ALA A 170 -5.94 -6.89 -4.71
CA ALA A 170 -6.97 -5.96 -4.30
C ALA A 170 -7.72 -6.55 -3.09
N VAL A 171 -7.87 -5.76 -2.04
CA VAL A 171 -8.63 -6.12 -0.84
C VAL A 171 -10.09 -5.74 -1.10
N PRO A 172 -11.02 -6.72 -1.25
CA PRO A 172 -12.41 -6.40 -1.50
C PRO A 172 -13.00 -5.65 -0.30
N GLU A 173 -13.69 -4.55 -0.58
CA GLU A 173 -14.26 -3.73 0.46
C GLU A 173 -15.37 -4.47 1.23
N PRO A 174 -15.60 -4.15 2.51
CA PRO A 174 -16.70 -4.72 3.29
C PRO A 174 -18.07 -4.51 2.61
N GLN A 175 -18.24 -3.37 1.93
CA GLN A 175 -19.49 -3.05 1.24
C GLN A 175 -19.73 -3.91 -0.01
N THR A 176 -18.68 -4.45 -0.64
CA THR A 176 -18.85 -5.41 -1.74
C THR A 176 -19.57 -6.68 -1.27
N TRP A 177 -19.27 -7.15 -0.05
CA TRP A 177 -19.96 -8.29 0.56
C TRP A 177 -21.41 -7.98 0.93
N LEU A 178 -21.70 -6.77 1.39
CA LEU A 178 -23.08 -6.33 1.64
C LEU A 178 -23.88 -6.24 0.35
N MET A 179 -23.32 -5.71 -0.74
CA MET A 179 -23.99 -5.63 -2.04
C MET A 179 -24.20 -7.01 -2.66
N LEU A 180 -23.21 -7.91 -2.51
CA LEU A 180 -23.37 -9.32 -2.91
C LEU A 180 -24.47 -10.01 -2.09
N GLY A 181 -24.46 -9.83 -0.77
CA GLY A 181 -25.49 -10.35 0.12
C GLY A 181 -26.88 -9.81 -0.19
N ALA A 182 -27.00 -8.50 -0.46
CA ALA A 182 -28.24 -7.86 -0.86
C ALA A 182 -28.74 -8.38 -2.22
N GLY A 183 -27.84 -8.59 -3.18
CA GLY A 183 -28.15 -9.20 -4.47
C GLY A 183 -28.72 -10.62 -4.31
N ILE A 184 -28.09 -11.45 -3.48
CA ILE A 184 -28.56 -12.81 -3.18
C ILE A 184 -29.93 -12.76 -2.47
N ALA A 185 -30.12 -11.87 -1.50
CA ALA A 185 -31.38 -11.72 -0.78
C ALA A 185 -32.55 -11.31 -1.72
N LEU A 186 -32.29 -10.39 -2.65
CA LEU A 186 -33.26 -9.98 -3.66
C LEU A 186 -33.64 -11.14 -4.60
N LEU A 187 -32.65 -11.92 -5.06
CA LEU A 187 -32.90 -13.12 -5.89
C LEU A 187 -33.72 -14.17 -5.12
N GLY A 188 -33.41 -14.40 -3.84
CA GLY A 188 -34.17 -15.31 -2.97
C GLY A 188 -35.62 -14.86 -2.76
N ALA A 189 -35.84 -13.56 -2.52
CA ALA A 189 -37.18 -12.99 -2.38
C ALA A 189 -37.98 -13.10 -3.68
N ALA A 190 -37.36 -12.86 -4.83
CA ALA A 190 -37.99 -13.00 -6.15
C ALA A 190 -38.41 -14.46 -6.44
N LYS A 191 -37.56 -15.44 -6.11
CA LYS A 191 -37.86 -16.87 -6.25
C LYS A 191 -39.05 -17.29 -5.37
N ARG A 192 -39.08 -16.83 -4.11
CA ARG A 192 -40.19 -17.12 -3.18
C ARG A 192 -41.52 -16.52 -3.64
N ARG A 193 -41.49 -15.35 -4.29
CA ARG A 193 -42.69 -14.69 -4.83
C ARG A 193 -43.27 -15.44 -6.03
N ARG A 194 -42.43 -15.96 -6.93
CA ARG A 194 -42.87 -16.81 -8.06
C ARG A 194 -43.50 -18.12 -7.60
N SER A 195 -42.94 -18.76 -6.57
CA SER A 195 -43.48 -20.00 -6.01
C SER A 195 -44.81 -19.86 -5.28
N ARG A 196 -45.23 -18.64 -4.90
CA ARG A 196 -46.53 -18.37 -4.25
C ARG A 196 -47.66 -18.01 -5.22
N ASN A 197 -47.32 -17.78 -6.49
CA ASN A 197 -48.26 -17.40 -7.55
C ASN A 197 -48.45 -18.51 -8.61
N ALA A 198 -47.88 -19.70 -8.38
CA ALA A 198 -48.14 -20.94 -9.09
C ALA A 198 -48.86 -21.89 -8.13
#